data_AF-A0A2N0UK07-F1
#
_entry.id   AF-A0A2N0UK07-F1
#
_cell.length_a   1.000
_cell.length_b   1.000
_cell.length_c   1.000
_cell.angle_alpha   90.00
_cell.angle_beta   90.00
_cell.angle_gamma   90.00
#
_symmetry.space_group_name_H-M   'P 1'
#
loop_
_entity.id
_entity.type
_entity.pdbx_description
1 polymer ?
#
loop_
_entity_poly.entity_id
_entity_poly.type
_entity_poly.pdbx_seq_one_letter_code
_entity_poly.pdbx_strand_id
1 'polypeptide(L)' 'MRTTEEQHNERKREMMEKCFECYAENGLTGTGIKALAAACGCTTGILMLEQNTNLL' A
#
# COMPACT_ATOMS: atom_id res chain seq x y z
N MET A 1 -4.49 -10.84 22.21
CA MET A 1 -3.49 -9.86 21.72
C MET A 1 -3.27 -10.23 20.26
N ARG A 2 -3.69 -9.40 19.29
CA ARG A 2 -3.37 -9.68 17.88
C ARG A 2 -1.86 -9.61 17.74
N THR A 3 -1.23 -10.59 17.10
CA THR A 3 0.22 -10.59 16.94
C THR A 3 0.62 -9.40 16.07
N THR A 4 1.82 -8.86 16.27
CA THR A 4 2.35 -7.74 15.48
C THR A 4 2.33 -8.01 13.97
N GLU A 5 2.39 -9.27 13.59
CA GLU A 5 2.32 -9.75 12.21
C GLU A 5 0.90 -9.69 11.63
N GLU A 6 -0.13 -10.10 12.38
CA GLU A 6 -1.53 -9.97 11.94
C GLU A 6 -1.93 -8.51 11.70
N GLN A 7 -1.50 -7.60 12.59
CA GLN A 7 -1.75 -6.17 12.44
C GLN A 7 -1.01 -5.57 11.23
N HIS A 8 0.21 -6.06 10.97
CA HIS A 8 0.98 -5.64 9.81
C HIS A 8 0.32 -6.13 8.51
N ASN A 9 -0.11 -7.39 8.47
CA ASN A 9 -0.80 -7.98 7.31
C ASN A 9 -2.14 -7.28 7.02
N GLU A 10 -2.91 -6.94 8.05
CA GLU A 10 -4.16 -6.19 7.91
C GLU A 10 -3.91 -4.81 7.31
N ARG A 11 -2.94 -4.07 7.86
CA ARG A 11 -2.55 -2.74 7.35
C ARG A 11 -2.03 -2.81 5.91
N LYS A 12 -1.24 -3.83 5.59
CA LYS A 12 -0.72 -4.05 4.23
C LYS A 12 -1.86 -4.31 3.25
N ARG A 13 -2.85 -5.12 3.63
CA ARG A 13 -4.03 -5.38 2.79
C ARG A 13 -4.80 -4.10 2.50
N GLU A 14 -5.09 -3.30 3.52
CA GLU A 14 -5.76 -2.00 3.34
C GLU A 14 -4.97 -1.07 2.41
N MET A 15 -3.63 -1.08 2.52
CA MET A 15 -2.76 -0.29 1.65
C MET A 15 -2.80 -0.76 0.19
N MET A 16 -2.81 -2.07 -0.04
CA MET A 16 -2.93 -2.67 -1.36
C MET A 16 -4.27 -2.36 -2.02
N GLU A 17 -5.37 -2.42 -1.26
CA GLU A 17 -6.71 -2.06 -1.73
C GLU A 17 -6.75 -0.60 -2.21
N LYS A 18 -6.23 0.34 -1.42
CA LYS A 18 -6.13 1.76 -1.80
C LYS A 18 -5.23 2.00 -3.01
N CYS A 19 -4.13 1.26 -3.14
CA CYS A 19 -3.29 1.33 -4.33
C CYS A 19 -4.06 0.88 -5.57
N PHE A 20 -4.84 -0.19 -5.46
CA PHE A 20 -5.66 -0.73 -6.55
C PHE A 20 -6.75 0.24 -6.98
N GLU A 21 -7.45 0.86 -6.02
CA GLU A 21 -8.42 1.94 -6.30
C GLU A 21 -7.75 3.11 -7.04
N CYS A 22 -6.58 3.56 -6.57
CA CYS A 22 -5.83 4.63 -7.20
C CYS A 22 -5.43 4.30 -8.65
N TYR A 23 -5.04 3.06 -8.91
CA TYR A 23 -4.80 2.57 -10.27
C TYR A 23 -6.06 2.53 -11.13
N ALA A 24 -7.21 2.14 -10.57
CA ALA A 24 -8.47 2.09 -11.29
C ALA A 24 -8.96 3.49 -11.69
N GLU A 25 -8.76 4.48 -10.81
CA GLU A 25 -9.18 5.87 -11.06
C GLU A 25 -8.25 6.60 -12.05
N ASN A 26 -6.94 6.44 -11.92
CA ASN A 26 -5.96 7.26 -12.63
C ASN A 26 -5.22 6.49 -13.75
N GLY A 27 -5.41 5.17 -13.84
CA GLY A 27 -4.66 4.29 -14.72
C GLY A 27 -3.19 4.11 -14.29
N LEU A 28 -2.54 3.07 -14.82
CA LEU A 28 -1.15 2.76 -14.48
C LEU A 28 -0.18 3.89 -14.85
N THR A 29 -0.34 4.50 -16.04
CA THR A 29 0.52 5.58 -16.52
C THR A 29 0.32 6.88 -15.72
N GLY A 30 -0.87 7.12 -15.17
CA GLY A 30 -1.17 8.28 -14.34
C GLY A 30 -0.79 8.12 -12.87
N THR A 31 -0.45 6.90 -12.44
CA THR A 31 -0.27 6.56 -11.03
C THR A 31 1.19 6.28 -10.69
N GLY A 32 1.91 7.33 -10.26
CA GLY A 32 3.25 7.20 -9.72
C GLY A 32 3.25 6.87 -8.21
N ILE A 33 4.42 6.45 -7.68
CA ILE A 33 4.56 6.10 -6.26
C ILE A 33 4.18 7.24 -5.29
N LYS A 34 4.30 8.50 -5.72
CA LYS A 34 3.84 9.66 -4.93
C LYS A 34 2.32 9.74 -4.85
N ALA A 35 1.61 9.41 -5.93
CA ALA A 35 0.15 9.37 -5.96
C ALA A 35 -0.38 8.24 -5.06
N LEU A 36 0.26 7.06 -5.13
CA LEU A 36 -0.07 5.93 -4.25
C LEU A 36 0.16 6.25 -2.77
N ALA A 37 1.30 6.87 -2.43
CA ALA A 37 1.60 7.27 -1.07
C ALA A 37 0.58 8.28 -0.52
N ALA A 38 0.16 9.24 -1.36
CA ALA A 38 -0.90 10.19 -1.02
C ALA A 38 -2.26 9.49 -0.81
N ALA A 39 -2.67 8.59 -1.70
CA ALA A 39 -3.91 7.80 -1.58
C ALA A 39 -3.91 6.92 -0.32
N CYS A 40 -2.75 6.37 0.04
CA CYS A 40 -2.58 5.55 1.23
C CYS A 40 -2.39 6.37 2.53
N GLY A 41 -2.23 7.70 2.45
CA GLY A 41 -1.96 8.57 3.59
C GLY A 41 -0.62 8.28 4.28
N CYS A 42 0.38 7.81 3.55
CA CYS A 42 1.68 7.41 4.08
C CYS A 42 2.85 8.03 3.31
N THR A 43 4.07 7.83 3.80
CA THR A 43 5.27 8.24 3.06
C THR A 43 5.63 7.18 2.03
N THR A 44 6.29 7.59 0.95
CA THR A 44 6.79 6.68 -0.10
C THR A 44 7.66 5.54 0.46
N GLY A 45 8.47 5.82 1.48
CA GLY A 45 9.33 4.81 2.11
C GLY A 45 8.55 3.72 2.82
N ILE A 46 7.51 4.08 3.59
CA ILE A 46 6.62 3.11 4.23
C ILE A 46 5.87 2.29 3.17
N LEU A 47 5.34 2.94 2.14
CA LEU A 47 4.68 2.23 1.04
C LEU A 47 5.61 1.18 0.41
N MET A 48 6.87 1.53 0.10
CA MET A 48 7.82 0.58 -0.48
C MET A 48 8.15 -0.60 0.45
N LEU A 49 8.29 -0.35 1.76
CA LEU A 49 8.57 -1.41 2.74
C LEU A 49 7.40 -2.38 2.88
N GLU A 50 6.18 -1.85 2.99
CA GLU A 50 4.95 -2.64 3.14
C GLU A 50 4.64 -3.42 1.85
N GLN A 51 4.96 -2.89 0.68
CA GLN A 51 4.80 -3.61 -0.60
C GLN A 51 5.85 -4.72 -0.79
N ASN A 52 7.06 -4.58 -0.23
CA ASN A 52 8.19 -5.49 -0.41
C ASN A 52 8.27 -6.65 0.61
N THR A 53 7.36 -6.76 1.57
CA THR A 53 7.24 -7.98 2.38
C THR A 53 6.70 -9.12 1.51
N ASN A 54 7.62 -9.88 0.91
CA ASN A 54 7.31 -11.07 0.13
C ASN A 54 6.33 -11.97 0.89
N LEU A 55 5.28 -12.37 0.18
CA LEU A 55 4.60 -13.62 0.43
C LEU A 55 5.57 -14.74 0.00
N LEU A 56 6.53 -15.08 0.87
CA LEU A 56 7.32 -16.31 0.83
C LEU A 56 7.33 -16.93 2.23
#